data_AF-A0A958VKI6-F1
#
_entry.id   AF-A0A958VKI6-F1
#
_cell.length_a   1.000
_cell.length_b   1.000
_cell.length_c   1.000
_cell.angle_alpha   90.00
_cell.angle_beta   90.00
_cell.angle_gamma   90.00
#
_symmetry.space_group_name_H-M   'P 1'
#
loop_
_entity.id
_entity.type
_entity.pdbx_description
1 polymer ?
#
loop_
_entity_poly.entity_id
_entity_poly.type
_entity_poly.pdbx_seq_one_letter_code
_entity_poly.pdbx_strand_id
1 'polypeptide(L)'
;MKQLFTILGLVVGAMAAYGQATTDEQLAAHYYREGDFQKAGLYYQKLYQRQKTDFYYDYYLRCLLQTKAYDDARKLVKTHLKAN
;
A
#
# COMPACT_ATOMS: atom_id res chain seq x y z
N MET A 1 2.83 31.68 -40.08
CA MET A 1 2.07 31.63 -38.82
C MET A 1 1.07 30.45 -38.72
N LYS A 2 1.29 29.32 -39.43
CA LYS A 2 0.49 28.08 -39.28
C LYS A 2 1.19 27.00 -38.44
N GLN A 3 2.53 27.04 -38.39
CA GLN A 3 3.38 26.07 -37.71
C GLN A 3 3.47 26.31 -36.19
N LEU A 4 3.13 27.52 -35.71
CA LEU A 4 3.16 27.86 -34.28
C LEU A 4 1.98 27.23 -33.51
N PHE A 5 0.82 27.07 -34.16
CA PHE A 5 -0.37 26.47 -33.56
C PHE A 5 -0.24 24.94 -33.40
N THR A 6 0.59 24.30 -34.22
CA THR A 6 0.78 22.84 -34.21
C THR A 6 1.64 22.38 -33.03
N ILE A 7 2.55 23.22 -32.53
CA ILE A 7 3.44 22.89 -31.40
C ILE A 7 2.70 23.03 -30.06
N LEU A 8 1.73 23.95 -29.97
CA LEU A 8 0.94 24.16 -28.75
C LEU A 8 -0.01 23.00 -28.43
N GLY A 9 -0.47 22.25 -29.44
CA GLY A 9 -1.32 21.07 -29.27
C GLY A 9 -0.60 19.83 -28.73
N LEU A 10 0.72 19.73 -28.90
CA LEU A 10 1.50 18.54 -28.51
C LEU A 10 1.86 18.52 -27.01
N VAL A 11 1.91 19.69 -26.37
CA VAL A 11 2.29 19.82 -24.95
C VAL A 11 1.12 19.44 -24.02
N VAL A 12 -0.13 19.62 -24.45
CA VAL A 12 -1.31 19.32 -23.64
C VAL A 12 -1.66 17.82 -23.63
N GLY A 13 -1.25 17.06 -24.65
CA GLY A 13 -1.51 15.60 -24.74
C GLY A 13 -0.63 14.73 -23.83
N ALA A 14 0.48 15.26 -23.31
CA ALA A 14 1.42 14.48 -22.49
C ALA A 14 1.03 14.41 -21.00
N MET A 15 0.06 15.21 -20.53
CA MET A 15 -0.36 15.20 -19.12
C MET A 15 -1.44 14.16 -18.79
N ALA A 16 -2.04 13.52 -19.79
CA ALA A 16 -3.13 12.55 -19.59
C ALA A 16 -2.65 11.09 -19.38
N ALA A 17 -1.34 10.82 -19.45
CA ALA A 17 -0.81 9.46 -19.51
C ALA A 17 -0.09 8.97 -18.24
N TYR A 18 -0.09 9.75 -17.14
CA TYR A 18 0.54 9.34 -15.88
C TYR A 18 -0.51 8.97 -14.83
N GLY A 19 -1.33 7.96 -15.12
CA GLY A 19 -1.95 7.18 -14.06
C GLY A 19 -0.91 6.25 -13.45
N GLN A 20 0.05 6.75 -12.68
CA GLN A 20 0.91 5.88 -11.87
C GLN A 20 0.00 5.18 -10.87
N ALA A 21 -0.26 3.89 -11.09
CA ALA A 21 -1.02 3.09 -10.17
C ALA A 21 -0.31 3.11 -8.81
N THR A 22 -0.94 3.71 -7.80
CA THR A 22 -0.41 3.71 -6.44
C THR A 22 -0.26 2.27 -5.99
N THR A 23 0.94 1.88 -5.55
CA THR A 23 1.19 0.49 -5.17
C THR A 23 0.56 0.18 -3.82
N ASP A 24 0.33 -1.10 -3.54
CA ASP A 24 -0.19 -1.54 -2.24
C ASP A 24 0.76 -1.11 -1.10
N GLU A 25 2.08 -1.10 -1.32
CA GLU A 25 3.08 -0.63 -0.36
C GLU A 25 2.94 0.86 -0.07
N GLN A 26 2.76 1.67 -1.12
CA GLN A 26 2.57 3.11 -0.98
C GLN A 26 1.28 3.44 -0.23
N LEU A 27 0.19 2.72 -0.54
CA LEU A 27 -1.09 2.86 0.16
C LEU A 27 -0.98 2.42 1.62
N ALA A 28 -0.36 1.27 1.89
CA ALA A 28 -0.14 0.77 3.24
C ALA A 28 0.63 1.79 4.10
N ALA A 29 1.74 2.31 3.57
CA ALA A 29 2.56 3.29 4.26
C ALA A 29 1.87 4.65 4.42
N HIS A 30 1.01 5.05 3.47
CA HIS A 30 0.20 6.25 3.60
C HIS A 30 -0.81 6.11 4.74
N TYR A 31 -1.70 5.13 4.68
CA TYR A 31 -2.71 4.93 5.73
C TYR A 31 -2.11 4.69 7.11
N TYR A 32 -0.98 4.00 7.20
CA TYR A 32 -0.28 3.80 8.47
C TYR A 32 0.23 5.11 9.06
N ARG A 33 0.79 6.02 8.24
CA ARG A 33 1.25 7.34 8.70
C ARG A 33 0.09 8.23 9.13
N GLU A 34 -1.04 8.14 8.43
CA GLU A 34 -2.27 8.85 8.80
C GLU A 34 -2.94 8.27 10.06
N GLY A 35 -2.45 7.13 10.58
CA GLY A 35 -3.04 6.45 11.73
C GLY A 35 -4.33 5.68 11.40
N ASP A 36 -4.71 5.57 10.12
CA ASP A 36 -5.80 4.72 9.66
C ASP A 36 -5.31 3.26 9.59
N PHE A 37 -5.11 2.68 10.77
CA PHE A 37 -4.60 1.31 10.94
C PHE A 37 -5.57 0.26 10.40
N GLN A 38 -6.86 0.60 10.30
CA GLN A 38 -7.87 -0.30 9.76
C GLN A 38 -7.67 -0.48 8.25
N LYS A 39 -7.50 0.62 7.48
CA LYS A 39 -7.15 0.52 6.06
C LYS A 39 -5.74 0.01 5.86
N ALA A 40 -4.76 0.51 6.61
CA ALA A 40 -3.37 0.06 6.51
C ALA A 40 -3.25 -1.46 6.70
N GLY A 41 -3.99 -2.01 7.67
CA GLY A 41 -4.04 -3.44 7.94
C GLY A 41 -4.46 -4.27 6.74
N LEU A 42 -5.44 -3.83 5.94
CA LEU A 42 -5.88 -4.54 4.73
C LEU A 42 -4.76 -4.65 3.69
N TYR A 43 -4.00 -3.57 3.48
CA TYR A 43 -2.88 -3.57 2.54
C TYR A 43 -1.70 -4.39 3.08
N TYR A 44 -1.32 -4.21 4.35
CA TYR A 44 -0.23 -5.00 4.94
C TYR A 44 -0.55 -6.49 5.03
N GLN A 45 -1.80 -6.87 5.25
CA GLN A 45 -2.24 -8.25 5.15
C GLN A 45 -1.97 -8.82 3.75
N LYS A 46 -2.41 -8.11 2.71
CA LYS A 46 -2.22 -8.52 1.31
C LYS A 46 -0.72 -8.64 0.97
N LEU A 47 0.08 -7.67 1.39
CA LEU A 47 1.53 -7.65 1.18
C LEU A 47 2.21 -8.83 1.90
N TYR A 48 1.84 -9.11 3.15
CA TYR A 48 2.37 -10.24 3.91
C TYR A 48 1.97 -11.60 3.31
N GLN A 49 0.75 -11.71 2.80
CA GLN A 49 0.29 -12.92 2.10
C GLN A 49 1.06 -13.13 0.80
N ARG A 50 1.39 -12.05 0.07
CA ARG A 50 2.18 -12.12 -1.17
C ARG A 50 3.65 -12.43 -0.89
N GLN A 51 4.20 -11.83 0.17
CA GLN A 51 5.59 -12.01 0.57
C GLN A 51 5.68 -12.04 2.10
N LYS A 52 5.98 -13.21 2.67
CA LYS A 52 6.04 -13.41 4.12
C LYS A 52 7.35 -12.88 4.71
N THR A 53 7.59 -11.57 4.60
CA THR A 53 8.75 -10.90 5.21
C THR A 53 8.43 -10.42 6.62
N ASP A 54 9.46 -10.34 7.47
CA ASP A 54 9.35 -9.77 8.82
C ASP A 54 8.85 -8.32 8.78
N PHE A 55 9.24 -7.56 7.74
CA PHE A 55 8.77 -6.20 7.54
C PHE A 55 7.24 -6.13 7.43
N TYR A 56 6.63 -6.88 6.50
CA TYR A 56 5.16 -6.83 6.35
C TYR A 56 4.44 -7.48 7.53
N TYR A 57 5.04 -8.50 8.14
CA TYR A 57 4.54 -9.11 9.36
C TYR A 57 4.42 -8.09 10.49
N ASP A 58 5.49 -7.34 10.78
CA ASP A 58 5.55 -6.39 11.89
C ASP A 58 4.51 -5.29 11.73
N TYR A 59 4.39 -4.71 10.54
CA TYR A 59 3.41 -3.67 10.27
C TYR A 59 1.98 -4.21 10.32
N TYR A 60 1.72 -5.40 9.79
CA TYR A 60 0.40 -6.02 9.87
C TYR A 60 0.01 -6.31 11.33
N LEU A 61 0.92 -6.89 12.11
CA LEU A 61 0.71 -7.16 13.53
C LEU A 61 0.40 -5.88 14.30
N ARG A 62 1.18 -4.81 14.07
CA ARG A 62 0.93 -3.50 14.69
C ARG A 62 -0.46 -2.96 14.34
N CYS A 63 -0.88 -3.07 13.08
CA CYS A 63 -2.23 -2.64 12.68
C CYS A 63 -3.32 -3.41 13.45
N LEU A 64 -3.18 -4.73 13.59
CA LEU A 64 -4.12 -5.56 14.35
C LEU A 64 -4.16 -5.18 15.83
N LEU A 65 -3.02 -4.87 16.44
CA LEU A 65 -2.95 -4.44 17.84
C LEU A 65 -3.60 -3.06 18.05
N GLN A 66 -3.32 -2.09 17.17
CA GLN A 66 -3.91 -0.75 17.25
C GLN A 66 -5.44 -0.76 17.07
N THR A 67 -5.93 -1.64 16.20
CA THR A 67 -7.36 -1.85 15.96
C THR A 67 -8.01 -2.82 16.95
N LYS A 68 -7.24 -3.33 17.93
CA LYS A 68 -7.70 -4.29 18.96
C LYS A 68 -8.23 -5.61 18.39
N ALA A 69 -7.82 -5.98 17.17
CA ALA A 69 -8.12 -7.26 16.52
C ALA A 69 -7.22 -8.39 17.08
N TYR A 70 -7.31 -8.63 18.39
CA TYR A 70 -6.38 -9.49 19.12
C TYR A 70 -6.41 -10.97 18.71
N ASP A 71 -7.58 -11.47 18.31
CA ASP A 71 -7.71 -12.86 17.85
C ASP A 71 -6.95 -13.08 16.55
N ASP A 72 -7.02 -12.12 15.62
CA ASP A 72 -6.30 -12.20 14.36
C ASP A 72 -4.82 -11.95 14.55
N ALA A 73 -4.43 -11.06 15.48
CA ALA A 73 -3.02 -10.91 15.89
C ALA A 73 -2.44 -12.22 16.41
N ARG A 74 -3.17 -12.93 17.29
CA ARG A 74 -2.74 -14.25 17.79
C ARG A 74 -2.58 -15.28 16.68
N LYS A 75 -3.52 -15.34 15.72
CA LYS A 75 -3.43 -16.27 14.58
C LYS A 75 -2.24 -15.93 13.68
N LEU A 76 -2.00 -14.64 13.44
CA LEU A 76 -0.88 -14.15 12.65
C LEU A 76 0.47 -14.57 13.26
N VAL A 77 0.67 -14.30 14.55
CA VAL A 77 1.90 -14.69 15.27
C VAL A 77 2.12 -16.20 15.19
N LYS A 78 1.10 -17.00 15.48
CA LYS A 78 1.19 -18.48 15.39
C LYS A 78 1.54 -18.95 13.98
N THR A 79 1.01 -18.30 12.95
CA THR A 79 1.29 -18.66 11.55
C THR A 79 2.72 -18.29 11.16
N HIS A 80 3.19 -17.11 11.56
CA HIS A 80 4.53 -16.63 11.26
C HIS A 80 5.61 -17.49 11.96
N LEU A 81 5.41 -17.81 13.25
CA LEU A 81 6.32 -18.68 14.00
C LEU A 81 6.42 -20.12 13.49
N LYS A 82 5.41 -20.60 12.75
CA LYS A 82 5.45 -21.94 12.13
C LYS A 82 6.13 -21.93 10.76
N ALA A 83 6.24 -20.76 10.14
CA ALA A 83 6.81 -20.61 8.81
C ALA A 83 8.33 -20.33 8.86
N ASN A 84 8.82 -19.80 9.98
CA ASN A 84 10.23 -19.70 10.34
C ASN A 84 10.68 -20.92 11.14
#